data_AF-A0A0A1H0N3-F1
#
_entry.id   AF-A0A0A1H0N3-F1
#
_cell.length_a   1.000
_cell.length_b   1.000
_cell.length_c   1.000
_cell.angle_alpha   90.00
_cell.angle_beta   90.00
_cell.angle_gamma   90.00
#
_symmetry.space_group_name_H-M   'P 1'
#
loop_
_entity.id
_entity.type
_entity.pdbx_description
1 polymer ?
#
loop_
_entity_poly.entity_id
_entity_poly.type
_entity_poly.pdbx_seq_one_letter_code
_entity_poly.pdbx_strand_id
1 'polypeptide(L)'
;MANSLIRSNRNNTESSIPKPEKQAKASDFVNPAKDNPTNKEISSVTFNTNLKISNHTRNKLQAMSMIGYAENQRLSVETAIHSFYEQLSINEQKEFDLQVSTLESRDVKMKSKK
;
A
#
# COMPACT_ATOMS: atom_id res chain seq x y z
N MET A 1 68.88 11.66 33.20
CA MET A 1 68.44 12.03 31.84
C MET A 1 67.10 11.35 31.56
N ALA A 2 65.96 11.98 31.87
CA ALA A 2 64.66 11.31 31.78
C ALA A 2 63.50 12.28 31.47
N ASN A 3 63.67 13.24 30.55
CA ASN A 3 62.62 14.23 30.25
C ASN A 3 62.50 14.61 28.75
N SER A 4 62.92 13.75 27.81
CA SER A 4 62.71 14.02 26.37
C SER A 4 61.46 13.34 25.77
N LEU A 5 60.90 12.34 26.45
CA LEU A 5 59.79 11.52 25.91
C LEU A 5 58.39 12.11 26.15
N ILE A 6 58.22 13.03 27.10
CA ILE A 6 56.89 13.60 27.44
C ILE A 6 56.55 14.81 26.54
N ARG A 7 57.53 15.37 25.82
CA ARG A 7 57.36 16.59 25.01
C ARG A 7 57.12 16.32 23.51
N SER A 8 57.28 15.09 23.04
CA SER A 8 57.15 14.75 21.61
C SER A 8 55.72 14.66 21.09
N ASN A 9 54.71 14.61 21.98
CA ASN A 9 53.30 14.46 21.60
C ASN A 9 52.44 15.72 21.83
N ARG A 10 53.08 16.89 22.02
CA ARG A 10 52.42 18.20 22.24
C ARG A 10 52.48 19.14 21.04
N ASN A 11 52.88 18.65 19.87
CA ASN A 11 52.79 19.43 18.64
C ASN A 11 51.35 19.40 18.14
N ASN A 12 50.52 20.25 18.75
CA ASN A 12 49.22 20.68 18.24
C ASN A 12 49.45 21.33 16.87
N THR A 13 49.31 20.52 15.82
CA THR A 13 48.89 21.03 14.52
C THR A 13 47.48 20.48 14.32
N GLU A 14 46.49 21.36 14.32
CA GLU A 14 45.07 21.04 14.08
C GLU A 14 44.81 20.46 12.67
N SER A 15 45.84 20.00 11.96
CA SER A 15 45.83 19.59 10.57
C SER A 15 45.84 18.07 10.36
N SER A 16 45.91 17.24 11.41
CA SER A 16 45.97 15.77 11.26
C SER A 16 44.67 15.03 11.55
N ILE A 17 43.57 15.74 11.80
CA ILE A 17 42.24 15.09 11.89
C ILE A 17 41.73 14.98 10.45
N PRO A 18 41.67 13.78 9.84
CA PRO A 18 41.17 13.63 8.48
C PRO A 18 39.70 14.04 8.44
N LYS A 19 39.44 15.21 7.88
CA LYS A 19 38.07 15.67 7.60
C LYS A 19 37.59 14.95 6.34
N PRO A 20 36.35 14.46 6.30
CA PRO A 20 35.80 13.81 5.11
C PRO A 20 35.77 14.82 3.95
N GLU A 21 36.12 14.35 2.75
CA GLU A 21 36.14 15.18 1.53
C GLU A 21 34.78 15.80 1.20
N LYS A 22 33.69 15.14 1.65
CA LYS A 22 32.33 15.63 1.50
C LYS A 22 31.60 15.55 2.83
N GLN A 23 31.13 16.68 3.31
CA GLN A 23 30.23 16.78 4.45
C GLN A 23 28.80 16.87 3.91
N ALA A 24 27.90 16.05 4.45
CA ALA A 24 26.50 16.07 4.08
C ALA A 24 25.91 17.46 4.38
N LYS A 25 25.38 18.14 3.36
CA LYS A 25 24.71 19.43 3.52
C LYS A 25 23.22 19.19 3.75
N ALA A 26 22.54 20.12 4.40
CA ALA A 26 21.09 20.05 4.58
C ALA A 26 20.33 19.87 3.25
N SER A 27 20.89 20.37 2.15
CA SER A 27 20.38 20.20 0.79
C SER A 27 20.45 18.78 0.25
N ASP A 28 21.34 17.91 0.74
CA ASP A 28 21.41 16.50 0.34
C ASP A 28 20.24 15.68 0.90
N PHE A 29 19.57 16.19 1.94
CA PHE A 29 18.39 15.59 2.54
C PHE A 29 17.08 16.19 1.99
N VAL A 30 17.18 17.28 1.20
CA VAL A 30 16.04 17.81 0.45
C VAL A 30 15.97 17.02 -0.84
N ASN A 31 15.17 15.95 -0.84
CA ASN A 31 14.83 15.21 -2.06
C ASN A 31 14.32 16.22 -3.11
N PRO A 32 15.05 16.48 -4.21
CA PRO A 32 14.45 17.22 -5.30
C PRO A 32 13.39 16.30 -5.89
N ALA A 33 12.12 16.64 -5.65
CA ALA A 33 10.98 16.22 -6.43
C ALA A 33 11.05 14.76 -6.94
N LYS A 34 10.56 13.82 -6.13
CA LYS A 34 9.82 12.67 -6.69
C LYS A 34 8.48 13.15 -7.29
N ASP A 35 8.51 14.21 -8.08
CA ASP A 35 7.40 14.63 -8.92
C ASP A 35 7.67 14.10 -10.32
N ASN A 36 7.84 12.77 -10.42
CA ASN A 36 7.46 12.09 -11.65
C ASN A 36 5.94 11.97 -11.60
N PRO A 37 5.16 12.70 -12.41
CA PRO A 37 3.70 12.61 -12.43
C PRO A 37 3.18 11.23 -12.92
N THR A 38 4.06 10.25 -13.11
CA THR A 38 3.77 8.93 -13.69
C THR A 38 3.64 7.81 -12.66
N ASN A 39 3.85 8.06 -11.37
CA ASN A 39 3.71 7.02 -10.33
C ASN A 39 2.56 7.34 -9.35
N LYS A 40 1.35 7.57 -9.88
CA LYS A 40 0.15 7.31 -9.07
C LYS A 40 0.13 5.81 -8.82
N GLU A 41 0.40 5.39 -7.58
CA GLU A 41 0.19 4.00 -7.19
C GLU A 41 -1.28 3.67 -7.45
N ILE A 42 -1.53 2.88 -8.50
CA ILE A 42 -2.87 2.43 -8.86
C ILE A 42 -3.29 1.45 -7.75
N SER A 43 -4.19 1.87 -6.87
CA SER A 43 -4.60 1.07 -5.71
C SER A 43 -5.56 -0.06 -6.07
N SER A 44 -6.34 0.09 -7.14
CA SER A 44 -7.29 -0.93 -7.61
C SER A 44 -7.54 -0.84 -9.11
N VAL A 45 -7.96 -1.95 -9.73
CA VAL A 45 -8.30 -2.04 -11.15
C VAL A 45 -9.69 -2.68 -11.30
N THR A 46 -10.59 -2.03 -12.02
CA THR A 46 -11.93 -2.56 -12.31
C THR A 46 -11.94 -3.28 -13.66
N PHE A 47 -12.47 -4.51 -13.69
CA PHE A 47 -12.70 -5.25 -14.92
C PHE A 47 -13.87 -6.22 -14.76
N ASN A 48 -14.54 -6.55 -15.87
CA ASN A 48 -15.66 -7.48 -15.86
C ASN A 48 -15.18 -8.90 -15.59
N THR A 49 -15.86 -9.59 -14.67
CA THR A 49 -15.61 -10.99 -14.33
C THR A 49 -16.90 -11.80 -14.41
N ASN A 50 -16.77 -13.09 -14.71
CA ASN A 50 -17.89 -14.03 -14.76
C ASN A 50 -17.86 -14.92 -13.52
N LEU A 51 -18.99 -15.00 -12.81
CA LEU A 51 -19.17 -15.89 -11.66
C LEU A 51 -20.05 -17.09 -12.05
N LYS A 52 -19.57 -18.32 -11.83
CA LYS A 52 -20.37 -19.53 -12.03
C LYS A 52 -21.19 -19.79 -10.76
N ILE A 53 -22.52 -19.74 -10.87
CA ILE A 53 -23.45 -19.94 -9.75
C ILE A 53 -24.52 -20.97 -10.09
N SER A 54 -25.17 -21.51 -9.05
CA SER A 54 -26.31 -22.41 -9.21
C SER A 54 -27.55 -21.67 -9.73
N ASN A 55 -28.47 -22.40 -10.37
CA ASN A 55 -29.76 -21.85 -10.79
C ASN A 55 -30.57 -21.29 -9.61
N HIS A 56 -30.50 -21.94 -8.44
CA HIS A 56 -31.18 -21.46 -7.24
C HIS A 56 -30.64 -20.11 -6.78
N THR A 57 -29.33 -19.91 -6.81
CA THR A 57 -28.70 -18.62 -6.47
C THR A 57 -29.13 -17.55 -7.48
N ARG A 58 -29.11 -17.85 -8.78
CA ARG A 58 -29.59 -16.93 -9.83
C ARG A 58 -31.03 -16.50 -9.56
N ASN A 59 -31.92 -17.44 -9.28
CA ASN A 59 -33.33 -17.15 -9.02
C ASN A 59 -33.51 -16.27 -7.77
N LYS A 60 -32.71 -16.48 -6.72
CA LYS A 60 -32.72 -15.61 -5.53
C LYS A 60 -32.30 -14.19 -5.86
N LEU A 61 -31.22 -14.01 -6.63
CA LEU A 61 -30.77 -12.69 -7.07
C LEU A 61 -31.82 -11.99 -7.94
N GLN A 62 -32.48 -12.73 -8.83
CA GLN A 62 -33.59 -12.20 -9.61
C GLN A 62 -34.76 -11.78 -8.72
N ALA A 63 -35.14 -12.60 -7.74
CA ALA A 63 -36.19 -12.27 -6.79
C ALA A 63 -35.86 -11.01 -5.98
N MET A 64 -34.60 -10.87 -5.51
CA MET A 64 -34.12 -9.66 -4.83
C MET A 64 -34.30 -8.41 -5.67
N SER A 65 -34.05 -8.51 -6.98
CA SER A 65 -34.27 -7.40 -7.89
C SER A 65 -35.77 -7.11 -8.10
N MET A 66 -36.59 -8.14 -8.25
CA MET A 66 -38.04 -8.01 -8.45
C MET A 66 -38.76 -7.37 -7.26
N ILE A 67 -38.32 -7.65 -6.04
CA ILE A 67 -38.91 -7.08 -4.82
C ILE A 67 -38.36 -5.68 -4.49
N GLY A 68 -37.48 -5.13 -5.33
CA GLY A 68 -37.03 -3.74 -5.24
C GLY A 68 -35.82 -3.49 -4.34
N TYR A 69 -35.15 -4.52 -3.82
CA TYR A 69 -33.91 -4.34 -3.06
C TYR A 69 -32.71 -3.97 -3.95
N ALA A 70 -32.80 -4.21 -5.27
CA ALA A 70 -31.79 -3.81 -6.24
C ALA A 70 -32.37 -3.69 -7.65
N GLU A 71 -31.79 -2.84 -8.50
CA GLU A 71 -32.33 -2.59 -9.84
C GLU A 71 -32.09 -3.75 -10.82
N ASN A 72 -31.07 -4.57 -10.57
CA ASN A 72 -30.73 -5.72 -11.41
C ASN A 72 -29.96 -6.78 -10.61
N GLN A 73 -29.77 -7.98 -11.19
CA GLN A 73 -29.09 -9.10 -10.54
C GLN A 73 -27.65 -8.80 -10.10
N ARG A 74 -26.92 -7.93 -10.83
CA ARG A 74 -25.56 -7.52 -10.48
C ARG A 74 -25.58 -6.72 -9.19
N LEU A 75 -26.43 -5.71 -9.13
CA LEU A 75 -26.61 -4.89 -7.93
C LEU A 75 -27.16 -5.71 -6.77
N SER A 76 -27.99 -6.73 -7.01
CA SER A 76 -28.45 -7.64 -5.95
C SER A 76 -27.28 -8.37 -5.27
N VAL A 77 -26.22 -8.70 -6.01
CA VAL A 77 -25.01 -9.29 -5.42
C VAL A 77 -24.27 -8.27 -4.56
N GLU A 78 -24.12 -7.03 -5.04
CA GLU A 78 -23.47 -5.95 -4.29
C GLU A 78 -24.24 -5.65 -2.98
N THR A 79 -25.57 -5.55 -3.04
CA THR A 79 -26.43 -5.37 -1.87
C THR A 79 -26.31 -6.54 -0.90
N ALA A 80 -26.25 -7.79 -1.39
CA ALA A 80 -26.10 -8.96 -0.53
C ALA A 80 -24.74 -8.97 0.18
N ILE A 81 -23.66 -8.60 -0.51
CA ILE A 81 -22.31 -8.50 0.08
C ILE A 81 -22.28 -7.38 1.12
N HIS A 82 -22.91 -6.23 0.83
CA HIS A 82 -22.98 -5.13 1.78
C HIS A 82 -23.76 -5.51 3.04
N SER A 83 -24.94 -6.14 2.87
CA SER A 83 -25.75 -6.63 3.99
C SER A 83 -25.01 -7.67 4.83
N PHE A 84 -24.21 -8.54 4.21
CA PHE A 84 -23.32 -9.45 4.92
C PHE A 84 -22.24 -8.70 5.72
N TYR A 85 -21.58 -7.71 5.11
CA TYR A 85 -20.54 -6.91 5.77
C TYR A 85 -21.07 -6.15 6.99
N GLU A 86 -22.27 -5.58 6.90
CA GLU A 86 -22.92 -4.87 8.01
C GLU A 86 -23.24 -5.79 9.20
N GLN A 87 -23.41 -7.09 8.97
CA GLN A 87 -23.67 -8.07 10.03
C GLN A 87 -22.39 -8.52 10.76
N LEU A 88 -21.22 -8.25 10.20
CA LEU A 88 -19.93 -8.63 10.78
C LEU A 88 -19.59 -7.76 12.01
N SER A 89 -18.87 -8.32 12.96
CA SER A 89 -18.25 -7.55 14.05
C SER A 89 -17.14 -6.64 13.51
N ILE A 90 -16.76 -5.61 14.29
CA ILE A 90 -15.70 -4.67 13.91
C ILE A 90 -14.38 -5.38 13.58
N ASN A 91 -14.06 -6.47 14.29
CA ASN A 91 -12.84 -7.23 14.04
C ASN A 91 -12.94 -8.03 12.73
N GLU A 92 -14.08 -8.64 12.45
CA GLU A 92 -14.32 -9.38 11.21
C GLU A 92 -14.38 -8.44 9.99
N GLN A 93 -14.93 -7.24 10.14
CA GLN A 93 -14.89 -6.20 9.11
C GLN A 93 -13.45 -5.83 8.74
N LYS A 94 -12.59 -5.60 9.73
CA LYS A 94 -11.17 -5.31 9.50
C LYS A 94 -10.45 -6.46 8.80
N GLU A 95 -10.75 -7.70 9.18
CA GLU A 95 -10.18 -8.87 8.52
C GLU A 95 -10.67 -8.98 7.07
N PHE A 96 -11.96 -8.76 6.82
CA PHE A 96 -12.54 -8.72 5.49
C PHE A 96 -11.87 -7.66 4.62
N ASP A 97 -11.71 -6.43 5.12
CA ASP A 97 -11.08 -5.32 4.40
C ASP A 97 -9.60 -5.60 4.09
N LEU A 98 -8.88 -6.24 5.01
CA LEU A 98 -7.51 -6.68 4.78
C LEU A 98 -7.44 -7.72 3.66
N GLN A 99 -8.36 -8.69 3.64
CA GLN A 99 -8.41 -9.69 2.60
C GLN A 99 -8.75 -9.07 1.24
N VAL A 100 -9.75 -8.18 1.17
CA VAL A 100 -10.13 -7.47 -0.06
C VAL A 100 -8.96 -6.65 -0.60
N SER A 101 -8.32 -5.81 0.23
CA SER A 101 -7.18 -4.99 -0.20
C SER A 101 -5.99 -5.81 -0.71
N THR A 102 -5.75 -6.98 -0.11
CA THR A 102 -4.71 -7.91 -0.56
C THR A 102 -5.03 -8.48 -1.95
N LEU A 103 -6.29 -8.81 -2.21
CA LEU A 103 -6.75 -9.30 -3.52
C LEU A 103 -6.67 -8.21 -4.58
N GLU A 104 -7.12 -6.99 -4.28
CA GLU A 104 -7.03 -5.85 -5.20
C GLU A 104 -5.59 -5.52 -5.57
N SER A 105 -4.69 -5.50 -4.58
CA SER A 105 -3.26 -5.31 -4.80
C SER A 105 -2.63 -6.38 -5.69
N ARG A 106 -3.11 -7.63 -5.60
CA ARG A 106 -2.70 -8.72 -6.49
C ARG A 106 -3.19 -8.46 -7.91
N ASP A 107 -4.45 -8.06 -8.06
CA ASP A 107 -5.07 -7.82 -9.36
C ASP A 107 -4.40 -6.66 -10.11
N VAL A 108 -4.07 -5.57 -9.42
CA VAL A 108 -3.25 -4.47 -9.95
C VAL A 108 -1.94 -5.02 -10.53
N LYS A 109 -1.21 -5.83 -9.76
CA LYS A 109 0.07 -6.42 -10.19
C LYS A 109 -0.07 -7.38 -11.36
N MET A 110 -1.17 -8.12 -11.44
CA MET A 110 -1.43 -9.06 -12.54
C MET A 110 -1.83 -8.34 -13.82
N LYS A 111 -2.56 -7.23 -13.72
CA LYS A 111 -3.00 -6.43 -14.87
C LYS A 111 -1.92 -5.49 -15.37
N SER A 112 -1.04 -4.98 -14.50
CA SER A 112 0.08 -4.11 -14.90
C SER A 112 1.21 -4.84 -15.62
N LYS A 113 1.30 -6.17 -15.48
CA LYS A 113 2.29 -7.02 -16.16
C LYS A 113 1.86 -7.50 -17.56
N LYS A 114 0.62 -7.21 -17.97
CA LYS A 114 0.12 -7.51 -19.31
C LYS A 114 0.33 -6.31 -20.23
#